data_AF-I6ZW12-F1
#
_entry.id   AF-I6ZW12-F1
#
_cell.length_a   1.000
_cell.length_b   1.000
_cell.length_c   1.000
_cell.angle_alpha   90.00
_cell.angle_beta   90.00
_cell.angle_gamma   90.00
#
_symmetry.space_group_name_H-M   'P 1'
#
loop_
_entity.id
_entity.type
_entity.pdbx_description
1 polymer ?
#
loop_
_entity_poly.entity_id
_entity_poly.type
_entity_poly.pdbx_seq_one_letter_code
_entity_poly.pdbx_strand_id
1 'polypeptide(L)'
;MKSVLMIFIDGVGIGKKDYINNPFFKYDFKIFKELFGEIPHLEKRYLEGKNSFVFPIDALMGVPDIPLSGTGQTAIFCGVNAPKIIGKHFGPYPYSTLVPIIKEKNIFIELKRKRKKVAFVNAYPKQFFDYVKKGRRMLSVTTLSCLLSGVKLNKINDLHKGRALSADIDNYRFVHKMNYKLKVISPELAARRLVRIASRNHFTLFEYFHTDHLGHGRNLDLFDRTVNTLDGFLHNLVKILPDEMTLLICSDHGNFEDLTVRTHTLNPALGLAYGKYAERIAPRIKSLYDIKSSIMELYE
;
A
#
# COMPACT_ATOMS: atom_id res chain seq x y z
N MET A 1 -14.60 -16.22 -8.21
CA MET A 1 -14.04 -15.09 -9.01
C MET A 1 -12.58 -14.91 -8.60
N LYS A 2 -11.64 -14.76 -9.54
CA LYS A 2 -10.25 -14.45 -9.19
C LYS A 2 -10.17 -13.05 -8.58
N SER A 3 -9.69 -12.93 -7.35
CA SER A 3 -9.60 -11.66 -6.62
C SER A 3 -8.18 -11.42 -6.11
N VAL A 4 -7.64 -10.24 -6.42
CA VAL A 4 -6.38 -9.73 -5.87
C VAL A 4 -6.71 -8.56 -4.96
N LEU A 5 -6.34 -8.69 -3.69
CA LEU A 5 -6.35 -7.61 -2.72
C LEU A 5 -4.93 -7.06 -2.61
N MET A 6 -4.74 -5.82 -3.04
CA MET A 6 -3.48 -5.12 -2.91
C MET A 6 -3.56 -4.13 -1.74
N ILE A 7 -2.58 -4.19 -0.82
CA ILE A 7 -2.36 -3.18 0.20
C ILE A 7 -1.04 -2.47 -0.13
N PHE A 8 -1.14 -1.21 -0.52
CA PHE A 8 0.02 -0.36 -0.69
C PHE A 8 0.32 0.33 0.64
N ILE A 9 1.49 0.03 1.22
CA ILE A 9 1.96 0.63 2.48
C ILE A 9 3.12 1.56 2.14
N ASP A 10 2.93 2.87 2.29
CA ASP A 10 3.92 3.90 1.93
C ASP A 10 5.11 3.88 2.91
N GLY A 11 6.33 3.97 2.39
CA GLY A 11 7.55 4.09 3.19
C GLY A 11 7.89 2.90 4.09
N VAL A 12 7.87 1.66 3.57
CA VAL A 12 8.26 0.44 4.29
C VAL A 12 9.30 -0.37 3.49
N GLY A 13 10.50 -0.51 4.05
CA GLY A 13 11.58 -1.33 3.52
C GLY A 13 11.91 -2.54 4.38
N ILE A 14 12.91 -3.33 3.92
CA ILE A 14 13.52 -4.40 4.71
C ILE A 14 14.82 -3.88 5.33
N GLY A 15 14.77 -3.60 6.64
CA GLY A 15 15.86 -2.97 7.38
C GLY A 15 16.71 -3.94 8.20
N LYS A 16 17.55 -3.39 9.08
CA LYS A 16 18.35 -4.18 10.03
C LYS A 16 17.45 -4.85 11.07
N LYS A 17 17.93 -5.97 11.62
CA LYS A 17 17.39 -6.57 12.84
C LYS A 17 17.77 -5.68 14.03
N ASP A 18 16.92 -4.69 14.32
CA ASP A 18 17.16 -3.68 15.36
C ASP A 18 15.90 -3.53 16.24
N TYR A 19 15.99 -3.93 17.51
CA TYR A 19 14.86 -3.89 18.45
C TYR A 19 14.58 -2.49 19.04
N ILE A 20 15.38 -1.49 18.70
CA ILE A 20 15.24 -0.11 19.15
C ILE A 20 14.65 0.76 18.03
N ASN A 21 15.27 0.73 16.84
CA ASN A 21 14.94 1.68 15.76
C ASN A 21 14.13 1.08 14.62
N ASN A 22 14.02 -0.24 14.50
CA ASN A 22 13.15 -0.87 13.51
C ASN A 22 11.80 -1.25 14.17
N PRO A 23 10.69 -0.57 13.85
CA PRO A 23 9.40 -0.81 14.49
C PRO A 23 8.88 -2.23 14.27
N PHE A 24 9.27 -2.90 13.17
CA PHE A 24 8.86 -4.30 12.96
C PHE A 24 9.40 -5.19 14.08
N PHE A 25 10.67 -5.03 14.45
CA PHE A 25 11.31 -5.79 15.53
C PHE A 25 10.93 -5.29 16.92
N LYS A 26 10.87 -3.96 17.11
CA LYS A 26 10.50 -3.35 18.40
C LYS A 26 9.10 -3.77 18.87
N TYR A 27 8.12 -3.85 17.96
CA TYR A 27 6.73 -4.21 18.27
C TYR A 27 6.39 -5.67 17.95
N ASP A 28 7.37 -6.44 17.48
CA ASP A 28 7.22 -7.86 17.22
C ASP A 28 6.05 -8.19 16.27
N PHE A 29 6.06 -7.60 15.07
CA PHE A 29 4.95 -7.68 14.12
C PHE A 29 4.50 -9.13 13.86
N LYS A 30 3.25 -9.40 14.19
CA LYS A 30 2.65 -10.74 14.24
C LYS A 30 2.46 -11.34 12.87
N ILE A 31 2.18 -10.53 11.85
CA ILE A 31 1.99 -11.04 10.48
C ILE A 31 3.21 -11.83 10.00
N PHE A 32 4.43 -11.35 10.26
CA PHE A 32 5.64 -12.03 9.78
C PHE A 32 5.89 -13.32 10.57
N LYS A 33 5.72 -13.30 11.89
CA LYS A 33 5.83 -14.52 12.72
C LYS A 33 4.81 -15.58 12.34
N GLU A 34 3.56 -15.19 12.12
CA GLU A 34 2.47 -16.09 11.72
C GLU A 34 2.76 -16.74 10.35
N LEU A 35 3.29 -15.99 9.39
CA LEU A 35 3.50 -16.49 8.03
C LEU A 35 4.86 -17.16 7.79
N PHE A 36 5.90 -16.75 8.52
CA PHE A 36 7.29 -17.10 8.22
C PHE A 36 8.09 -17.55 9.45
N GLY A 37 7.56 -17.42 10.67
CA GLY A 37 8.27 -17.71 11.92
C GLY A 37 9.27 -16.62 12.35
N GLU A 38 9.60 -15.67 11.47
CA GLU A 38 10.52 -14.57 11.75
C GLU A 38 10.21 -13.32 10.91
N ILE A 39 10.80 -12.18 11.29
CA ILE A 39 10.66 -10.89 10.60
C ILE A 39 11.80 -10.76 9.57
N PRO A 40 11.53 -10.36 8.31
CA PRO A 40 12.58 -10.19 7.30
C PRO A 40 13.55 -9.07 7.72
N HIS A 41 14.84 -9.28 7.44
CA HIS A 41 15.90 -8.29 7.66
C HIS A 41 16.96 -8.35 6.56
N LEU A 42 17.90 -7.40 6.54
CA LEU A 42 18.91 -7.28 5.47
C LEU A 42 19.74 -8.55 5.19
N GLU A 43 19.97 -9.40 6.19
CA GLU A 43 20.70 -10.66 6.03
C GLU A 43 19.79 -11.80 5.53
N LYS A 44 18.47 -11.68 5.74
CA LYS A 44 17.46 -12.66 5.33
C LYS A 44 16.23 -11.97 4.75
N ARG A 45 16.42 -11.40 3.56
CA ARG A 45 15.44 -10.54 2.87
C ARG A 45 14.30 -11.31 2.19
N TYR A 46 14.51 -12.59 1.93
CA TYR A 46 13.52 -13.49 1.34
C TYR A 46 13.14 -14.55 2.37
N LEU A 47 11.86 -14.66 2.69
CA LEU A 47 11.30 -15.74 3.52
C LEU A 47 10.13 -16.38 2.79
N GLU A 48 9.99 -17.68 2.98
CA GLU A 48 8.96 -18.51 2.40
C GLU A 48 8.23 -19.26 3.50
N GLY A 49 6.90 -19.31 3.37
CA GLY A 49 6.03 -20.11 4.20
C GLY A 49 4.95 -20.76 3.35
N LYS A 50 3.88 -21.28 3.98
CA LYS A 50 2.81 -21.96 3.25
C LYS A 50 2.00 -20.96 2.41
N ASN A 51 2.20 -20.99 1.09
CA ASN A 51 1.58 -20.05 0.13
C ASN A 51 1.84 -18.58 0.51
N SER A 52 2.96 -18.29 1.18
CA SER A 52 3.36 -16.98 1.64
C SER A 52 4.80 -16.72 1.25
N PHE A 53 5.08 -15.50 0.77
CA PHE A 53 6.41 -15.05 0.40
C PHE A 53 6.57 -13.61 0.86
N VAL A 54 7.72 -13.28 1.46
CA VAL A 54 8.17 -11.90 1.65
C VAL A 54 9.51 -11.74 0.97
N PHE A 55 9.69 -10.66 0.23
CA PHE A 55 10.79 -10.49 -0.71
C PHE A 55 11.19 -9.02 -0.86
N PRO A 56 12.46 -8.74 -1.19
CA PRO A 56 12.91 -7.40 -1.48
C PRO A 56 12.45 -6.95 -2.86
N ILE A 57 11.99 -5.70 -2.97
CA ILE A 57 11.70 -5.05 -4.25
C ILE A 57 12.71 -3.91 -4.46
N ASP A 58 13.34 -3.86 -5.62
CA ASP A 58 14.23 -2.76 -6.00
C ASP A 58 13.42 -1.47 -6.23
N ALA A 59 13.62 -0.51 -5.31
CA ALA A 59 13.04 0.82 -5.37
C ALA A 59 13.94 1.84 -6.09
N LEU A 60 15.21 1.53 -6.30
CA LEU A 60 16.15 2.41 -7.02
C LEU A 60 15.91 2.33 -8.53
N MET A 61 15.57 1.14 -9.03
CA MET A 61 15.25 0.89 -10.45
C MET A 61 16.38 1.37 -11.38
N GLY A 62 17.62 1.24 -10.92
CA GLY A 62 18.84 1.65 -11.63
C GLY A 62 19.04 3.16 -11.76
N VAL A 63 18.35 3.99 -10.98
CA VAL A 63 18.53 5.46 -10.95
C VAL A 63 19.18 5.88 -9.63
N PRO A 64 20.24 6.72 -9.65
CA PRO A 64 20.88 7.24 -8.44
C PRO A 64 19.92 8.01 -7.51
N ASP A 65 20.40 8.29 -6.30
CA ASP A 65 19.68 8.94 -5.20
C ASP A 65 18.62 8.08 -4.51
N ILE A 66 18.03 8.63 -3.44
CA ILE A 66 16.99 7.96 -2.67
C ILE A 66 15.70 7.81 -3.49
N PRO A 67 14.99 6.66 -3.41
CA PRO A 67 13.68 6.50 -4.02
C PRO A 67 12.68 7.53 -3.46
N LEU A 68 11.74 8.00 -4.27
CA LEU A 68 10.69 8.95 -3.87
C LEU A 68 9.31 8.52 -4.38
N SER A 69 8.26 8.90 -3.64
CA SER A 69 6.92 8.31 -3.81
C SER A 69 6.25 8.62 -5.16
N GLY A 70 6.49 9.80 -5.73
CA GLY A 70 5.88 10.17 -7.02
C GLY A 70 6.31 9.25 -8.16
N THR A 71 7.61 8.98 -8.28
CA THR A 71 8.18 8.03 -9.24
C THR A 71 7.95 6.59 -8.83
N GLY A 72 8.11 6.26 -7.55
CA GLY A 72 7.91 4.90 -7.03
C GLY A 72 6.48 4.42 -7.26
N GLN A 73 5.47 5.17 -6.81
CA GLN A 73 4.07 4.83 -7.04
C GLN A 73 3.71 4.82 -8.54
N THR A 74 4.28 5.71 -9.36
CA THR A 74 4.07 5.64 -10.82
C THR A 74 4.58 4.32 -11.38
N ALA A 75 5.75 3.85 -10.92
CA ALA A 75 6.28 2.56 -11.33
C ALA A 75 5.35 1.41 -10.93
N ILE A 76 4.92 1.37 -9.66
CA ILE A 76 3.98 0.37 -9.14
C ILE A 76 2.70 0.32 -9.98
N PHE A 77 2.02 1.46 -10.13
CA PHE A 77 0.67 1.48 -10.67
C PHE A 77 0.59 1.53 -12.19
N CYS A 78 1.67 1.94 -12.87
CA CYS A 78 1.71 2.03 -14.33
C CYS A 78 2.59 0.96 -15.00
N GLY A 79 3.43 0.27 -14.23
CA GLY A 79 4.34 -0.77 -14.73
C GLY A 79 5.42 -0.21 -15.67
N VAL A 80 5.97 0.96 -15.33
CA VAL A 80 7.05 1.60 -16.09
C VAL A 80 8.18 2.03 -15.16
N ASN A 81 9.42 2.05 -15.64
CA ASN A 81 10.52 2.63 -14.87
C ASN A 81 10.43 4.17 -14.88
N ALA A 82 9.56 4.72 -14.03
CA ALA A 82 9.24 6.14 -13.95
C ALA A 82 10.45 7.05 -13.65
N PRO A 83 11.35 6.75 -12.70
CA PRO A 83 12.50 7.62 -12.48
C PRO A 83 13.46 7.59 -13.65
N LYS A 84 13.60 6.46 -14.37
CA LYS A 84 14.41 6.41 -15.60
C LYS A 84 13.83 7.27 -16.71
N ILE A 85 12.49 7.33 -16.83
CA ILE A 85 11.80 8.16 -17.83
C ILE A 85 12.08 9.66 -17.60
N ILE A 86 12.13 10.11 -16.34
CA ILE A 86 12.36 11.52 -16.01
C ILE A 86 13.80 11.86 -15.60
N GLY A 87 14.68 10.86 -15.57
CA GLY A 87 16.10 10.98 -15.22
C GLY A 87 16.42 11.16 -13.73
N LYS A 88 15.45 10.97 -12.82
CA LYS A 88 15.63 11.13 -11.36
C LYS A 88 14.46 10.55 -10.56
N HIS A 89 14.68 10.31 -9.28
CA HIS A 89 13.58 10.12 -8.33
C HIS A 89 12.83 11.44 -8.08
N PHE A 90 11.52 11.38 -7.91
CA PHE A 90 10.70 12.56 -7.65
C PHE A 90 9.47 12.23 -6.79
N GLY A 91 9.08 13.13 -5.89
CA GLY A 91 7.92 12.97 -5.02
C GLY A 91 7.65 14.21 -4.17
N PRO A 92 6.60 14.19 -3.34
CA PRO A 92 5.71 13.06 -3.07
C PRO A 92 4.60 12.85 -4.13
N TYR A 93 4.37 13.85 -4.98
CA TYR A 93 3.36 13.80 -6.05
C TYR A 93 3.97 13.37 -7.38
N PRO A 94 3.19 12.84 -8.35
CA PRO A 94 3.72 12.49 -9.65
C PRO A 94 4.33 13.70 -10.35
N TYR A 95 5.47 13.47 -11.00
CA TYR A 95 6.07 14.47 -11.88
C TYR A 95 5.12 14.76 -13.06
N SER A 96 5.05 16.01 -13.51
CA SER A 96 4.04 16.45 -14.50
C SER A 96 4.09 15.66 -15.80
N THR A 97 5.28 15.28 -16.29
CA THR A 97 5.45 14.49 -17.52
C THR A 97 5.04 13.02 -17.37
N LEU A 98 4.84 12.53 -16.13
CA LEU A 98 4.33 11.19 -15.86
C LEU A 98 2.79 11.14 -15.87
N VAL A 99 2.10 12.27 -15.76
CA VAL A 99 0.62 12.33 -15.73
C VAL A 99 -0.03 11.72 -16.99
N PRO A 100 0.47 11.96 -18.23
CA PRO A 100 -0.03 11.28 -19.41
C PRO A 100 0.09 9.74 -19.32
N ILE A 101 1.21 9.24 -18.79
CA ILE A 101 1.42 7.80 -18.58
C ILE A 101 0.41 7.26 -17.57
N ILE A 102 0.21 7.95 -16.44
CA ILE A 102 -0.79 7.56 -15.44
C ILE A 102 -2.18 7.53 -16.06
N LYS A 103 -2.54 8.52 -16.89
CA LYS A 103 -3.83 8.58 -17.59
C LYS A 103 -4.05 7.41 -18.55
N GLU A 104 -2.99 6.85 -19.12
CA GLU A 104 -3.11 5.80 -20.13
C GLU A 104 -2.96 4.39 -19.55
N LYS A 105 -2.02 4.22 -18.60
CA LYS A 105 -1.45 2.93 -18.20
C LYS A 105 -1.68 2.55 -16.75
N ASN A 106 -2.38 3.37 -15.94
CA ASN A 106 -2.62 2.96 -14.55
C ASN A 106 -3.44 1.66 -14.49
N ILE A 107 -3.16 0.87 -13.46
CA ILE A 107 -3.70 -0.48 -13.27
C ILE A 107 -5.24 -0.53 -13.31
N PHE A 108 -5.93 0.49 -12.78
CA PHE A 108 -7.38 0.54 -12.81
C PHE A 108 -7.93 0.66 -14.23
N ILE A 109 -7.31 1.48 -15.08
CA ILE A 109 -7.73 1.64 -16.48
C ILE A 109 -7.55 0.32 -17.23
N GLU A 110 -6.41 -0.34 -17.07
CA GLU A 110 -6.15 -1.59 -17.81
C GLU A 110 -7.06 -2.74 -17.37
N LEU A 111 -7.31 -2.88 -16.06
CA LEU A 111 -8.26 -3.86 -15.56
C LEU A 111 -9.68 -3.56 -16.04
N LYS A 112 -10.10 -2.29 -16.06
CA LYS A 112 -11.41 -1.89 -16.60
C LYS A 112 -11.53 -2.17 -18.11
N ARG A 113 -10.47 -1.95 -18.90
CA ARG A 113 -10.43 -2.34 -20.32
C ARG A 113 -10.65 -3.84 -20.52
N LYS A 114 -10.13 -4.67 -19.60
CA LYS A 114 -10.38 -6.12 -19.54
C LYS A 114 -11.71 -6.50 -18.87
N ARG A 115 -12.65 -5.55 -18.72
CA ARG A 115 -13.98 -5.72 -18.09
C ARG A 115 -13.93 -6.28 -16.65
N LYS A 116 -12.83 -6.03 -15.92
CA LYS A 116 -12.69 -6.45 -14.53
C LYS A 116 -13.28 -5.41 -13.58
N LYS A 117 -13.91 -5.91 -12.50
CA LYS A 117 -14.43 -5.08 -11.40
C LYS A 117 -13.27 -4.64 -10.52
N VAL A 118 -13.13 -3.33 -10.31
CA VAL A 118 -12.06 -2.75 -9.49
C VAL A 118 -12.63 -1.86 -8.39
N ALA A 119 -11.95 -1.81 -7.25
CA ALA A 119 -12.29 -0.92 -6.15
C ALA A 119 -11.04 -0.27 -5.54
N PHE A 120 -11.20 0.98 -5.13
CA PHE A 120 -10.28 1.66 -4.23
C PHE A 120 -10.99 1.89 -2.90
N VAL A 121 -10.38 1.47 -1.80
CA VAL A 121 -11.07 1.30 -0.51
C VAL A 121 -11.11 2.60 0.29
N ASN A 122 -10.08 3.43 0.17
CA ASN A 122 -9.88 4.60 1.01
C ASN A 122 -11.07 5.58 0.93
N ALA A 123 -11.53 6.01 2.10
CA ALA A 123 -12.46 7.10 2.26
C ALA A 123 -11.74 8.40 2.61
N TYR A 124 -12.24 9.50 2.07
CA TYR A 124 -11.70 10.83 2.29
C TYR A 124 -12.69 11.74 3.03
N PRO A 125 -12.17 12.70 3.81
CA PRO A 125 -13.02 13.69 4.47
C PRO A 125 -13.59 14.67 3.45
N LYS A 126 -14.67 15.39 3.81
CA LYS A 126 -15.32 16.39 2.93
C LYS A 126 -14.31 17.42 2.41
N GLN A 127 -13.39 17.86 3.26
CA GLN A 127 -12.35 18.84 2.95
C GLN A 127 -11.49 18.43 1.74
N PHE A 128 -11.22 17.13 1.57
CA PHE A 128 -10.50 16.61 0.41
C PHE A 128 -11.31 16.78 -0.88
N PHE A 129 -12.60 16.49 -0.87
CA PHE A 129 -13.45 16.68 -2.05
C PHE A 129 -13.62 18.16 -2.40
N ASP A 130 -13.70 19.03 -1.39
CA ASP A 130 -13.71 20.48 -1.60
C ASP A 130 -12.39 20.97 -2.23
N TYR A 131 -11.25 20.41 -1.81
CA TYR A 131 -9.93 20.66 -2.39
C TYR A 131 -9.89 20.31 -3.88
N VAL A 132 -10.35 19.11 -4.25
CA VAL A 132 -10.39 18.64 -5.65
C VAL A 132 -11.35 19.48 -6.49
N LYS A 133 -12.53 19.82 -5.95
CA LYS A 133 -13.53 20.65 -6.65
C LYS A 133 -13.01 22.05 -6.98
N LYS A 134 -12.11 22.59 -6.15
CA LYS A 134 -11.42 23.88 -6.40
C LYS A 134 -10.32 23.78 -7.47
N GLY A 135 -10.21 22.67 -8.20
CA GLY A 135 -9.27 22.50 -9.31
C GLY A 135 -7.83 22.22 -8.89
N ARG A 136 -7.58 21.96 -7.59
CA ARG A 136 -6.23 21.68 -7.09
C ARG A 136 -5.80 20.25 -7.47
N ARG A 137 -4.54 20.09 -7.89
CA ARG A 137 -4.04 18.87 -8.55
C ARG A 137 -2.88 18.17 -7.85
N MET A 138 -2.47 18.59 -6.64
CA MET A 138 -1.45 17.86 -5.88
C MET A 138 -2.10 16.65 -5.22
N LEU A 139 -2.10 15.53 -5.95
CA LEU A 139 -2.75 14.27 -5.58
C LEU A 139 -1.72 13.15 -5.66
N SER A 140 -1.80 12.19 -4.73
CA SER A 140 -1.01 10.96 -4.81
C SER A 140 -1.31 10.21 -6.12
N VAL A 141 -0.38 9.34 -6.54
CA VAL A 141 -0.56 8.59 -7.79
C VAL A 141 -1.78 7.68 -7.72
N THR A 142 -2.06 7.07 -6.57
CA THR A 142 -3.26 6.27 -6.29
C THR A 142 -4.55 7.07 -6.51
N THR A 143 -4.63 8.26 -5.89
CA THR A 143 -5.79 9.15 -5.98
C THR A 143 -5.99 9.65 -7.40
N LEU A 144 -4.90 10.09 -8.05
CA LEU A 144 -4.94 10.55 -9.43
C LEU A 144 -5.36 9.43 -10.38
N SER A 145 -4.85 8.20 -10.18
CA SER A 145 -5.24 7.02 -10.94
C SER A 145 -6.74 6.72 -10.81
N CYS A 146 -7.30 6.86 -9.61
CA CYS A 146 -8.74 6.69 -9.40
C CYS A 146 -9.56 7.73 -10.19
N LEU A 147 -9.19 9.01 -10.11
CA LEU A 147 -9.89 10.07 -10.83
C LEU A 147 -9.82 9.89 -12.35
N LEU A 148 -8.63 9.57 -12.88
CA LEU A 148 -8.42 9.37 -14.32
C LEU A 148 -9.08 8.10 -14.85
N SER A 149 -9.28 7.09 -14.01
CA SER A 149 -9.94 5.83 -14.38
C SER A 149 -11.44 5.83 -14.09
N GLY A 150 -12.00 6.88 -13.47
CA GLY A 150 -13.38 6.91 -13.02
C GLY A 150 -13.70 5.87 -11.95
N VAL A 151 -12.70 5.51 -11.12
CA VAL A 151 -12.90 4.71 -9.91
C VAL A 151 -13.38 5.62 -8.79
N LYS A 152 -14.43 5.19 -8.10
CA LYS A 152 -15.05 5.97 -7.03
C LYS A 152 -14.08 6.15 -5.85
N LEU A 153 -13.86 7.40 -5.45
CA LEU A 153 -13.29 7.75 -4.15
C LEU A 153 -14.40 7.73 -3.07
N ASN A 154 -14.18 7.02 -1.98
CA ASN A 154 -15.20 6.85 -0.95
C ASN A 154 -15.31 8.07 -0.04
N LYS A 155 -16.50 8.26 0.54
CA LYS A 155 -16.83 9.37 1.43
C LYS A 155 -17.13 8.87 2.85
N ILE A 156 -17.31 9.80 3.78
CA ILE A 156 -17.73 9.54 5.16
C ILE A 156 -18.96 8.61 5.25
N ASN A 157 -19.96 8.79 4.38
CA ASN A 157 -21.14 7.93 4.34
C ASN A 157 -20.81 6.46 4.01
N ASP A 158 -19.72 6.21 3.29
CA ASP A 158 -19.27 4.84 3.01
C ASP A 158 -18.57 4.22 4.22
N LEU A 159 -17.89 5.01 5.06
CA LEU A 159 -17.38 4.55 6.36
C LEU A 159 -18.51 4.12 7.31
N HIS A 160 -19.58 4.94 7.41
CA HIS A 160 -20.78 4.60 8.18
C HIS A 160 -21.40 3.27 7.74
N LYS A 161 -21.48 3.05 6.42
CA LYS A 161 -22.07 1.84 5.83
C LYS A 161 -21.12 0.65 5.80
N GLY A 162 -19.88 0.79 6.29
CA GLY A 162 -18.85 -0.26 6.22
C GLY A 162 -18.50 -0.68 4.80
N ARG A 163 -18.58 0.24 3.84
CA ARG A 163 -18.24 0.04 2.41
C ARG A 163 -16.90 0.65 2.00
N ALA A 164 -16.16 1.17 2.97
CA ALA A 164 -14.85 1.79 2.82
C ALA A 164 -14.08 1.65 4.14
N LEU A 165 -12.77 1.92 4.09
CA LEU A 165 -11.92 2.10 5.26
C LEU A 165 -11.30 3.50 5.24
N SER A 166 -11.05 4.03 6.43
CA SER A 166 -10.24 5.24 6.60
C SER A 166 -8.77 4.88 6.38
N ALA A 167 -7.94 5.87 6.03
CA ALA A 167 -6.51 5.64 5.80
C ALA A 167 -5.79 5.16 7.08
N ASP A 168 -6.30 5.52 8.26
CA ASP A 168 -5.85 5.06 9.58
C ASP A 168 -6.48 3.74 10.03
N ILE A 169 -7.25 3.06 9.16
CA ILE A 169 -7.90 1.75 9.36
C ILE A 169 -9.07 1.80 10.37
N ASP A 170 -8.84 2.35 11.56
CA ASP A 170 -9.74 2.29 12.72
C ASP A 170 -10.68 3.49 12.86
N ASN A 171 -10.57 4.49 11.97
CA ASN A 171 -11.26 5.80 11.99
C ASN A 171 -10.87 6.75 13.14
N TYR A 172 -9.83 6.46 13.92
CA TYR A 172 -9.45 7.27 15.06
C TYR A 172 -9.22 8.74 14.72
N ARG A 173 -8.47 9.03 13.66
CA ARG A 173 -8.20 10.40 13.19
C ARG A 173 -9.48 11.10 12.75
N PHE A 174 -10.38 10.39 12.08
CA PHE A 174 -11.68 10.96 11.68
C PHE A 174 -12.51 11.37 12.90
N VAL A 175 -12.53 10.54 13.94
CA VAL A 175 -13.29 10.80 15.18
C VAL A 175 -12.63 11.91 16.01
N HIS A 176 -11.34 11.77 16.34
CA HIS A 176 -10.69 12.58 17.36
C HIS A 176 -9.92 13.79 16.82
N LYS A 177 -9.49 13.78 15.55
CA LYS A 177 -8.74 14.89 14.95
C LYS A 177 -9.57 15.70 13.95
N MET A 178 -10.66 15.14 13.44
CA MET A 178 -11.53 15.78 12.43
C MET A 178 -12.98 15.95 12.87
N ASN A 179 -13.34 15.51 14.09
CA ASN A 179 -14.67 15.66 14.70
C ASN A 179 -15.83 15.09 13.86
N TYR A 180 -15.60 14.02 13.09
CA TYR A 180 -16.68 13.28 12.45
C TYR A 180 -17.41 12.40 13.45
N LYS A 181 -18.75 12.34 13.35
CA LYS A 181 -19.62 11.46 14.15
C LYS A 181 -19.52 10.00 13.71
N LEU A 182 -18.33 9.41 13.78
CA LEU A 182 -18.05 8.01 13.47
C LEU A 182 -17.74 7.22 14.75
N LYS A 183 -17.71 5.89 14.65
CA LYS A 183 -17.15 5.03 15.69
C LYS A 183 -15.74 4.63 15.31
N VAL A 184 -14.84 4.64 16.29
CA VAL A 184 -13.57 3.93 16.19
C VAL A 184 -13.88 2.43 16.13
N ILE A 185 -13.31 1.72 15.16
CA ILE A 185 -13.53 0.29 14.95
C ILE A 185 -12.28 -0.52 15.27
N SER A 186 -12.45 -1.80 15.62
CA SER A 186 -11.28 -2.66 15.83
C SER A 186 -10.56 -2.98 14.50
N PRO A 187 -9.24 -3.24 14.52
CA PRO A 187 -8.49 -3.69 13.36
C PRO A 187 -9.10 -4.96 12.72
N GLU A 188 -9.62 -5.88 13.55
CA GLU A 188 -10.30 -7.09 13.10
C GLU A 188 -11.60 -6.79 12.32
N LEU A 189 -12.42 -5.84 12.78
CA LEU A 189 -13.60 -5.42 12.04
C LEU A 189 -13.22 -4.74 10.71
N ALA A 190 -12.15 -3.95 10.71
CA ALA A 190 -11.63 -3.34 9.48
C ALA A 190 -11.17 -4.42 8.48
N ALA A 191 -10.45 -5.45 8.94
CA ALA A 191 -10.03 -6.57 8.10
C ALA A 191 -11.23 -7.31 7.46
N ARG A 192 -12.26 -7.62 8.26
CA ARG A 192 -13.52 -8.22 7.74
C ARG A 192 -14.19 -7.35 6.68
N ARG A 193 -14.19 -6.02 6.87
CA ARG A 193 -14.74 -5.09 5.87
C ARG A 193 -13.92 -5.10 4.59
N LEU A 194 -12.59 -5.10 4.69
CA LEU A 194 -11.71 -5.16 3.52
C LEU A 194 -11.92 -6.45 2.71
N VAL A 195 -11.95 -7.62 3.36
CA VAL A 195 -12.23 -8.89 2.69
C VAL A 195 -13.59 -8.86 1.99
N ARG A 196 -14.65 -8.38 2.66
CA ARG A 196 -15.98 -8.25 2.05
C ARG A 196 -15.98 -7.37 0.81
N ILE A 197 -15.22 -6.28 0.80
CA ILE A 197 -15.06 -5.41 -0.37
C ILE A 197 -14.29 -6.16 -1.46
N ALA A 198 -13.19 -6.83 -1.10
CA ALA A 198 -12.37 -7.60 -2.02
C ALA A 198 -13.14 -8.74 -2.70
N SER A 199 -13.99 -9.47 -1.98
CA SER A 199 -14.82 -10.58 -2.51
C SER A 199 -15.76 -10.16 -3.64
N ARG A 200 -16.03 -8.87 -3.81
CA ARG A 200 -16.94 -8.33 -4.84
C ARG A 200 -16.21 -7.76 -6.06
N ASN A 201 -14.88 -7.73 -6.01
CA ASN A 201 -14.04 -7.14 -7.05
C ASN A 201 -12.98 -8.14 -7.51
N HIS A 202 -12.58 -8.00 -8.77
CA HIS A 202 -11.42 -8.73 -9.29
C HIS A 202 -10.14 -8.14 -8.70
N PHE A 203 -10.07 -6.81 -8.55
CA PHE A 203 -8.93 -6.13 -7.95
C PHE A 203 -9.40 -5.08 -6.94
N THR A 204 -8.81 -5.08 -5.76
CA THR A 204 -9.08 -4.10 -4.72
C THR A 204 -7.78 -3.50 -4.23
N LEU A 205 -7.68 -2.18 -4.21
CA LEU A 205 -6.53 -1.46 -3.65
C LEU A 205 -6.94 -0.74 -2.36
N PHE A 206 -6.15 -0.94 -1.30
CA PHE A 206 -6.16 -0.13 -0.09
C PHE A 206 -4.78 0.52 0.08
N GLU A 207 -4.77 1.83 0.30
CA GLU A 207 -3.56 2.61 0.54
C GLU A 207 -3.41 2.93 2.03
N TYR A 208 -2.21 2.78 2.56
CA TYR A 208 -1.85 3.14 3.93
C TYR A 208 -0.56 3.94 3.93
N PHE A 209 -0.64 5.24 4.25
CA PHE A 209 0.50 6.16 4.18
C PHE A 209 1.02 6.62 5.56
N HIS A 210 0.47 6.09 6.65
CA HIS A 210 0.84 6.55 7.98
C HIS A 210 2.22 6.06 8.44
N THR A 211 2.74 4.97 7.88
CA THR A 211 4.11 4.48 8.12
C THR A 211 5.16 5.48 7.65
N ASP A 212 5.03 6.01 6.44
CA ASP A 212 5.92 7.06 5.92
C ASP A 212 5.89 8.34 6.77
N HIS A 213 4.70 8.77 7.21
CA HIS A 213 4.60 9.88 8.16
C HIS A 213 5.38 9.62 9.46
N LEU A 214 5.30 8.40 10.01
CA LEU A 214 6.00 8.07 11.25
C LEU A 214 7.52 8.02 11.07
N GLY A 215 8.02 7.45 9.96
CA GLY A 215 9.47 7.39 9.72
C GLY A 215 10.05 8.77 9.42
N HIS A 216 9.29 9.69 8.81
CA HIS A 216 9.60 11.13 8.78
C HIS A 216 9.53 11.83 10.15
N GLY A 217 9.17 11.14 11.23
CA GLY A 217 9.06 11.70 12.58
C GLY A 217 7.80 12.52 12.82
N ARG A 218 6.76 12.38 11.99
CA ARG A 218 5.47 13.09 12.13
C ARG A 218 4.47 12.23 12.88
N ASN A 219 3.51 12.86 13.57
CA ASN A 219 2.45 12.18 14.34
C ASN A 219 2.98 11.20 15.41
N LEU A 220 4.07 11.55 16.08
CA LEU A 220 4.66 10.71 17.14
C LEU A 220 3.68 10.47 18.30
N ASP A 221 2.73 11.39 18.53
CA ASP A 221 1.63 11.23 19.49
C ASP A 221 0.74 10.01 19.22
N LEU A 222 0.77 9.50 17.98
CA LEU A 222 -0.01 8.37 17.52
C LEU A 222 0.84 7.15 17.18
N PHE A 223 2.13 7.14 17.51
CA PHE A 223 3.06 6.09 17.09
C PHE A 223 2.55 4.70 17.50
N ASP A 224 2.43 4.44 18.80
CA ASP A 224 2.03 3.12 19.32
C ASP A 224 0.68 2.68 18.77
N ARG A 225 -0.27 3.61 18.67
CA ARG A 225 -1.60 3.30 18.13
C ARG A 225 -1.51 2.89 16.67
N THR A 226 -0.80 3.67 15.87
CA THR A 226 -0.68 3.47 14.42
C THR A 226 -0.04 2.10 14.14
N VAL A 227 1.03 1.78 14.87
CA VAL A 227 1.75 0.51 14.75
C VAL A 227 0.88 -0.68 15.19
N ASN A 228 0.26 -0.61 16.37
CA ASN A 228 -0.60 -1.68 16.86
C ASN A 228 -1.85 -1.89 15.99
N THR A 229 -2.43 -0.81 15.46
CA THR A 229 -3.57 -0.88 14.54
C THR A 229 -3.17 -1.54 13.22
N LEU A 230 -2.00 -1.18 12.66
CA LEU A 230 -1.50 -1.78 11.43
C LEU A 230 -1.19 -3.27 11.60
N ASP A 231 -0.40 -3.63 12.61
CA ASP A 231 -0.07 -5.03 12.89
C ASP A 231 -1.34 -5.86 13.15
N GLY A 232 -2.21 -5.38 14.04
CA GLY A 232 -3.47 -6.04 14.34
C GLY A 232 -4.36 -6.21 13.11
N PHE A 233 -4.38 -5.24 12.21
CA PHE A 233 -5.15 -5.30 10.97
C PHE A 233 -4.60 -6.35 10.00
N LEU A 234 -3.29 -6.31 9.74
CA LEU A 234 -2.61 -7.24 8.82
C LEU A 234 -2.66 -8.68 9.33
N HIS A 235 -2.40 -8.89 10.63
CA HIS A 235 -2.49 -10.19 11.28
C HIS A 235 -3.90 -10.78 11.23
N ASN A 236 -4.94 -9.98 11.49
CA ASN A 236 -6.32 -10.47 11.35
C ASN A 236 -6.70 -10.71 9.90
N LEU A 237 -6.22 -9.89 8.96
CA LEU A 237 -6.52 -10.02 7.54
C LEU A 237 -6.05 -11.36 6.96
N VAL A 238 -4.82 -11.77 7.25
CA VAL A 238 -4.28 -13.04 6.73
C VAL A 238 -5.03 -14.26 7.25
N LYS A 239 -5.58 -14.21 8.47
CA LYS A 239 -6.35 -15.30 9.08
C LYS A 239 -7.72 -15.53 8.44
N ILE A 240 -8.29 -14.50 7.84
CA ILE A 240 -9.64 -14.54 7.27
C ILE A 240 -9.66 -14.38 5.75
N LEU A 241 -8.48 -14.37 5.11
CA LEU A 241 -8.38 -14.23 3.67
C LEU A 241 -8.91 -15.53 3.01
N PRO A 242 -9.89 -15.46 2.10
CA PRO A 242 -10.41 -16.65 1.44
C PRO A 242 -9.37 -17.31 0.53
N ASP A 243 -9.40 -18.64 0.45
CA ASP A 243 -8.45 -19.45 -0.33
C ASP A 243 -8.40 -19.10 -1.81
N GLU A 244 -9.47 -18.53 -2.39
CA GLU A 244 -9.51 -18.10 -3.79
C GLU A 244 -8.85 -16.74 -4.05
N MET A 245 -8.47 -16.01 -3.00
CA MET A 245 -7.87 -14.67 -3.09
C MET A 245 -6.35 -14.71 -3.07
N THR A 246 -5.75 -13.60 -3.49
CA THR A 246 -4.34 -13.33 -3.25
C THR A 246 -4.19 -11.95 -2.66
N LEU A 247 -3.49 -11.87 -1.53
CA LEU A 247 -3.04 -10.65 -0.91
C LEU A 247 -1.66 -10.30 -1.46
N LEU A 248 -1.51 -9.07 -1.94
CA LEU A 248 -0.22 -8.48 -2.28
C LEU A 248 -0.03 -7.23 -1.42
N ILE A 249 0.98 -7.21 -0.57
CA ILE A 249 1.43 -6.02 0.14
C ILE A 249 2.70 -5.53 -0.56
N CYS A 250 2.78 -4.23 -0.83
CA CYS A 250 4.00 -3.63 -1.35
C CYS A 250 4.21 -2.23 -0.81
N SER A 251 5.47 -1.80 -0.83
CA SER A 251 5.87 -0.41 -0.65
C SER A 251 6.61 0.10 -1.88
N ASP A 252 6.74 1.41 -1.99
CA ASP A 252 7.48 2.13 -3.03
C ASP A 252 8.90 2.52 -2.59
N HIS A 253 9.19 2.54 -1.29
CA HIS A 253 10.52 2.79 -0.75
C HIS A 253 10.64 2.36 0.72
N GLY A 254 11.86 2.41 1.26
CA GLY A 254 12.11 2.29 2.70
C GLY A 254 12.05 3.64 3.42
N ASN A 255 11.64 3.62 4.69
CA ASN A 255 11.68 4.75 5.63
C ASN A 255 11.37 4.23 7.05
N PHE A 256 10.20 3.62 7.24
CA PHE A 256 9.69 3.21 8.53
C PHE A 256 10.55 2.15 9.24
N GLU A 257 11.32 1.35 8.51
CA GLU A 257 12.19 0.30 9.05
C GLU A 257 13.48 0.81 9.72
N ASP A 258 13.76 2.11 9.64
CA ASP A 258 14.91 2.75 10.30
C ASP A 258 14.55 4.16 10.80
N LEU A 259 14.10 4.26 12.05
CA LEU A 259 13.72 5.54 12.66
C LEU A 259 14.90 6.49 12.97
N THR A 260 16.14 6.06 12.76
CA THR A 260 17.31 6.95 12.87
C THR A 260 17.43 7.88 11.66
N VAL A 261 16.84 7.48 10.53
CA VAL A 261 16.84 8.24 9.28
C VAL A 261 15.47 8.88 9.06
N ARG A 262 15.43 10.22 9.05
CA ARG A 262 14.19 10.98 8.83
C ARG A 262 13.82 11.14 7.37
N THR A 263 14.70 10.73 6.44
CA THR A 263 14.45 10.66 4.99
C THR A 263 14.16 9.22 4.58
N HIS A 264 13.91 8.98 3.29
CA HIS A 264 13.82 7.61 2.79
C HIS A 264 15.20 6.93 2.86
N THR A 265 15.19 5.60 2.93
CA THR A 265 16.40 4.77 2.97
C THR A 265 16.73 4.20 1.59
N LEU A 266 17.94 3.65 1.47
CA LEU A 266 18.35 2.84 0.30
C LEU A 266 18.04 1.34 0.50
N ASN A 267 17.33 0.99 1.56
CA ASN A 267 16.91 -0.39 1.77
C ASN A 267 15.92 -0.80 0.67
N PRO A 268 15.88 -2.09 0.28
CA PRO A 268 14.87 -2.56 -0.64
C PRO A 268 13.47 -2.34 -0.04
N ALA A 269 12.52 -1.96 -0.87
CA ALA A 269 11.12 -1.87 -0.47
C ALA A 269 10.58 -3.28 -0.12
N LEU A 270 9.63 -3.34 0.80
CA LEU A 270 9.00 -4.60 1.20
C LEU A 270 7.97 -5.06 0.14
N GLY A 271 8.08 -6.32 -0.28
CA GLY A 271 7.02 -7.05 -0.98
C GLY A 271 6.56 -8.25 -0.18
N LEU A 272 5.26 -8.50 -0.10
CA LEU A 272 4.70 -9.72 0.49
C LEU A 272 3.54 -10.22 -0.36
N ALA A 273 3.56 -11.50 -0.73
CA ALA A 273 2.48 -12.18 -1.42
C ALA A 273 1.94 -13.33 -0.56
N TYR A 274 0.62 -13.45 -0.45
CA TYR A 274 -0.03 -14.52 0.33
C TYR A 274 -1.31 -15.01 -0.37
N GLY A 275 -1.55 -16.32 -0.36
CA GLY A 275 -2.76 -16.95 -0.88
C GLY A 275 -2.59 -17.55 -2.28
N LYS A 276 -3.70 -17.71 -3.01
CA LYS A 276 -3.84 -18.60 -4.17
C LYS A 276 -2.76 -18.51 -5.25
N TYR A 277 -2.33 -17.29 -5.59
CA TYR A 277 -1.40 -17.03 -6.69
C TYR A 277 -0.08 -16.42 -6.19
N ALA A 278 0.21 -16.54 -4.88
CA ALA A 278 1.41 -15.96 -4.29
C ALA A 278 2.69 -16.51 -4.93
N GLU A 279 2.77 -17.83 -5.14
CA GLU A 279 3.90 -18.51 -5.79
C GLU A 279 4.10 -18.08 -7.26
N ARG A 280 3.02 -17.68 -7.93
CA ARG A 280 3.10 -17.17 -9.31
C ARG A 280 3.56 -15.71 -9.38
N ILE A 281 3.20 -14.89 -8.40
CA ILE A 281 3.48 -13.44 -8.38
C ILE A 281 4.86 -13.15 -7.78
N ALA A 282 5.18 -13.71 -6.62
CA ALA A 282 6.39 -13.38 -5.85
C ALA A 282 7.70 -13.45 -6.67
N PRO A 283 7.98 -14.51 -7.46
CA PRO A 283 9.24 -14.59 -8.19
C PRO A 283 9.35 -13.57 -9.32
N ARG A 284 8.24 -13.02 -9.82
CA ARG A 284 8.21 -12.06 -10.95
C ARG A 284 8.48 -10.62 -10.52
N ILE A 285 8.22 -10.28 -9.26
CA ILE A 285 8.41 -8.91 -8.77
C ILE A 285 9.86 -8.74 -8.32
N LYS A 286 10.68 -8.08 -9.14
CA LYS A 286 12.07 -7.71 -8.80
C LYS A 286 12.23 -6.22 -8.56
N SER A 287 11.54 -5.41 -9.34
CA SER A 287 11.48 -3.95 -9.25
C SER A 287 10.04 -3.48 -9.08
N LEU A 288 9.84 -2.23 -8.65
CA LEU A 288 8.49 -1.67 -8.45
C LEU A 288 7.61 -1.77 -9.71
N TYR A 289 8.21 -1.60 -10.90
CA TYR A 289 7.48 -1.67 -12.16
C TYR A 289 7.02 -3.08 -12.59
N ASP A 290 7.47 -4.13 -11.91
CA ASP A 290 7.04 -5.51 -12.18
C ASP A 290 5.72 -5.86 -11.48
N ILE A 291 5.30 -5.05 -10.50
CA ILE A 291 4.09 -5.31 -9.69
C ILE A 291 2.85 -5.37 -10.58
N LYS A 292 2.66 -4.36 -11.44
CA LYS A 292 1.48 -4.28 -12.29
C LYS A 292 1.40 -5.48 -13.24
N SER A 293 2.46 -5.78 -13.99
CA SER A 293 2.45 -6.89 -14.95
C SER A 293 2.16 -8.22 -14.26
N SER A 294 2.78 -8.46 -13.10
CA SER A 294 2.54 -9.66 -12.28
C SER A 294 1.07 -9.82 -11.86
N ILE A 295 0.37 -8.71 -11.59
CA ILE A 295 -1.08 -8.72 -11.31
C ILE A 295 -1.89 -8.88 -12.60
N MET A 296 -1.49 -8.24 -13.71
CA MET A 296 -2.26 -8.26 -14.96
C MET A 296 -2.32 -9.65 -15.61
N GLU A 297 -1.22 -10.40 -15.58
CA GLU A 297 -1.12 -11.77 -16.11
C GLU A 297 -2.08 -12.75 -15.44
N LEU A 298 -2.57 -12.40 -14.25
CA LEU A 298 -3.59 -13.18 -13.58
C LEU A 298 -4.96 -13.10 -14.28
N TYR A 299 -5.18 -12.09 -15.11
CA TYR A 299 -6.45 -11.81 -15.79
C TYR A 299 -6.37 -11.93 -17.31
N GLU A 300 -5.25 -12.47 -17.80
CA GLU A 300 -5.08 -12.92 -19.18
C GLU A 300 -5.80 -14.24 -19.44
#